data_AF-A0A660NAY9-F1
#
_entry.id   AF-A0A660NAY9-F1
#
_cell.length_a   1.000
_cell.length_b   1.000
_cell.length_c   1.000
_cell.angle_alpha   90.00
_cell.angle_beta   90.00
_cell.angle_gamma   90.00
#
_symmetry.space_group_name_H-M   'P 1'
#
loop_
_entity.id
_entity.type
_entity.pdbx_description
1 polymer ?
#
loop_
_entity_poly.entity_id
_entity_poly.type
_entity_poly.pdbx_seq_one_letter_code
_entity_poly.pdbx_strand_id
1 'polypeptide(L)'
;MEENKPILGICRGIQIINTYFGGSLYQDLSDFENKVIMHNQAKNPQLPTHTVTIERNSKLFEIFKEEKLLTNSFHHQAVKEVGKGLAVTARTSDGIIEAIEHRDYPFLIAIQWHPEMLHKSVAKMNLIFSALIVTAGGKKDE
;
A
#
# COMPACT_ATOMS: atom_id res chain seq x y z
N MET A 1 -9.74 -14.21 8.54
CA MET A 1 -8.73 -15.10 7.93
C MET A 1 -9.23 -16.53 7.73
N GLU A 2 -10.31 -16.95 8.41
CA GLU A 2 -10.82 -18.34 8.37
C GLU A 2 -11.22 -18.87 6.97
N GLU A 3 -11.66 -18.02 6.06
CA GLU A 3 -12.01 -18.44 4.69
C GLU A 3 -10.89 -18.25 3.66
N ASN A 4 -9.68 -17.83 4.06
CA ASN A 4 -8.53 -17.59 3.18
C ASN A 4 -8.81 -16.71 1.94
N LYS A 5 -9.83 -15.84 2.01
CA LYS A 5 -10.14 -14.88 0.94
C LYS A 5 -9.01 -13.86 0.78
N PRO A 6 -8.59 -13.52 -0.45
CA PRO A 6 -7.54 -12.52 -0.67
C PRO A 6 -8.03 -11.12 -0.28
N ILE A 7 -7.14 -10.31 0.29
CA ILE A 7 -7.45 -8.97 0.83
C ILE A 7 -6.49 -7.95 0.23
N LEU A 8 -7.06 -6.87 -0.32
CA LEU A 8 -6.34 -5.67 -0.71
C LEU A 8 -6.88 -4.47 0.07
N GLY A 9 -6.04 -3.84 0.90
CA GLY A 9 -6.37 -2.59 1.60
C GLY A 9 -5.78 -1.38 0.88
N ILE A 10 -6.58 -0.35 0.62
CA ILE A 10 -6.12 0.89 -0.05
C ILE A 10 -6.38 2.09 0.87
N CYS A 11 -5.35 2.92 1.10
CA CYS A 11 -5.37 4.13 1.91
C CYS A 11 -5.95 3.95 3.32
N ARG A 12 -7.26 4.13 3.50
CA ARG A 12 -7.90 3.81 4.80
C ARG A 12 -7.90 2.30 5.08
N GLY A 13 -7.84 1.48 4.04
CA GLY A 13 -7.75 0.02 4.16
C GLY A 13 -6.50 -0.45 4.89
N ILE A 14 -5.31 0.11 4.58
CA ILE A 14 -4.08 -0.22 5.33
C ILE A 14 -4.19 0.16 6.80
N GLN A 15 -4.82 1.29 7.10
CA GLN A 15 -5.01 1.75 8.47
C GLN A 15 -5.91 0.81 9.28
N ILE A 16 -7.06 0.41 8.70
CA ILE A 16 -8.00 -0.53 9.34
C ILE A 16 -7.38 -1.90 9.52
N ILE A 17 -6.68 -2.41 8.50
CA ILE A 17 -5.98 -3.69 8.58
C ILE A 17 -4.93 -3.64 9.69
N ASN A 18 -4.12 -2.58 9.73
CA ASN A 18 -3.09 -2.44 10.75
C ASN A 18 -3.67 -2.45 12.17
N THR A 19 -4.74 -1.68 12.41
CA THR A 19 -5.39 -1.63 13.74
C THR A 19 -6.09 -2.93 14.10
N TYR A 20 -6.65 -3.66 13.13
CA TYR A 20 -7.19 -5.01 13.35
C TYR A 20 -6.11 -5.97 13.87
N PHE A 21 -4.88 -5.87 13.37
CA PHE A 21 -3.74 -6.66 13.87
C PHE A 21 -3.06 -6.05 15.11
N GLY A 22 -3.68 -5.06 15.76
CA GLY A 22 -3.21 -4.45 17.00
C GLY A 22 -2.11 -3.38 16.83
N GLY A 23 -1.90 -2.89 15.61
CA GLY A 23 -1.00 -1.76 15.35
C GLY A 23 -1.65 -0.41 15.67
N SER A 24 -0.86 0.67 15.56
CA SER A 24 -1.28 2.05 15.82
C SER A 24 -1.07 2.97 14.61
N LEU A 25 -1.69 4.15 14.65
CA LEU A 25 -1.62 5.15 13.59
C LEU A 25 -1.10 6.48 14.14
N TYR A 26 -0.38 7.22 13.31
CA TYR A 26 -0.29 8.67 13.44
C TYR A 26 -1.67 9.25 13.10
N GLN A 27 -2.26 9.99 14.04
CA GLN A 27 -3.55 10.65 13.81
C GLN A 27 -3.42 11.82 12.84
N ASP A 28 -2.25 12.47 12.82
CA ASP A 28 -1.83 13.41 11.80
C ASP A 28 -0.32 13.27 11.57
N LEU A 29 0.14 13.43 10.33
CA LEU A 29 1.56 13.34 9.98
C LEU A 29 2.39 14.51 10.55
N SER A 30 1.75 15.56 11.06
CA SER A 30 2.43 16.60 11.86
C SER A 30 3.00 16.06 13.18
N ASP A 31 2.52 14.92 13.67
CA ASP A 31 3.07 14.23 14.86
C ASP A 31 4.29 13.34 14.52
N PHE A 32 4.69 13.28 13.25
CA PHE A 32 5.88 12.52 12.84
C PHE A 32 7.15 13.27 13.25
N GLU A 33 8.12 12.54 13.83
CA GLU A 33 9.32 13.15 14.42
C GLU A 33 10.19 13.90 13.40
N ASN A 34 10.10 13.53 12.12
CA ASN A 34 10.89 14.10 11.04
C ASN A 34 10.02 14.93 10.08
N LYS A 35 10.68 15.78 9.30
CA LYS A 35 10.02 16.50 8.21
C LYS A 35 9.48 15.51 7.17
N VAL A 36 8.18 15.51 6.98
CA VAL A 36 7.49 14.68 5.99
C VAL A 36 7.43 15.36 4.62
N ILE A 37 7.40 14.56 3.55
CA ILE A 37 7.05 15.04 2.21
C ILE A 37 5.54 15.27 2.12
N MET A 38 5.06 15.78 0.98
CA MET A 38 3.63 16.01 0.80
C MET A 38 2.90 14.68 0.56
N HIS A 39 2.19 14.20 1.59
CA HIS A 39 1.34 13.00 1.53
C HIS A 39 -0.15 13.30 1.24
N ASN A 40 -0.51 14.57 1.12
CA ASN A 40 -1.85 14.99 0.71
C ASN A 40 -1.74 15.96 -0.48
N GLN A 41 -1.73 15.40 -1.69
CA GLN A 41 -1.51 16.18 -2.91
C GLN A 41 -2.73 17.02 -3.28
N ALA A 42 -2.49 18.21 -3.85
CA ALA A 42 -3.54 19.22 -3.94
C ALA A 42 -4.67 18.95 -4.95
N LYS A 43 -4.38 18.49 -6.19
CA LYS A 43 -5.41 18.61 -7.26
C LYS A 43 -5.58 17.46 -8.24
N ASN A 44 -4.53 16.76 -8.69
CA ASN A 44 -4.70 15.74 -9.74
C ASN A 44 -4.47 14.33 -9.20
N PRO A 45 -5.51 13.55 -8.87
CA PRO A 45 -5.34 12.19 -8.37
C PRO A 45 -4.77 11.19 -9.36
N GLN A 46 -4.80 11.52 -10.66
CA GLN A 46 -4.23 10.69 -11.72
C GLN A 46 -2.74 10.94 -11.94
N LEU A 47 -2.15 11.92 -11.23
CA LEU A 47 -0.74 12.24 -11.30
C LEU A 47 0.00 11.60 -10.10
N PRO A 48 1.04 10.79 -10.37
CA PRO A 48 1.91 10.31 -9.31
C PRO A 48 2.90 11.41 -8.88
N THR A 49 3.07 11.59 -7.58
CA THR A 49 3.71 12.76 -6.94
C THR A 49 4.86 12.39 -6.00
N HIS A 50 4.92 11.16 -5.49
CA HIS A 50 6.02 10.72 -4.62
C HIS A 50 6.49 9.30 -4.97
N THR A 51 7.71 8.97 -4.55
CA THR A 51 8.30 7.65 -4.78
C THR A 51 8.20 6.79 -3.54
N VAL A 52 7.68 5.58 -3.71
CA VAL A 52 7.72 4.51 -2.70
C VAL A 52 8.85 3.54 -3.06
N THR A 53 9.62 3.14 -2.05
CA THR A 53 10.66 2.11 -2.16
C THR A 53 10.10 0.80 -1.62
N ILE A 54 10.12 -0.25 -2.44
CA ILE A 54 9.56 -1.57 -2.17
C ILE A 54 10.66 -2.52 -1.73
N GLU A 55 10.39 -3.28 -0.67
CA GLU A 55 11.25 -4.36 -0.19
C GLU A 55 11.28 -5.51 -1.20
N ARG A 56 12.47 -5.92 -1.65
CA ARG A 56 12.64 -7.00 -2.66
C ARG A 56 12.02 -8.33 -2.23
N ASN A 57 11.95 -8.59 -0.93
CA ASN A 57 11.34 -9.79 -0.36
C ASN A 57 9.89 -9.51 0.06
N SER A 58 9.04 -9.15 -0.90
CA SER A 58 7.61 -8.85 -0.68
C SER A 58 6.76 -9.32 -1.86
N LYS A 59 5.46 -9.59 -1.59
CA LYS A 59 4.49 -9.89 -2.65
C LYS A 59 4.32 -8.67 -3.57
N LEU A 60 4.44 -7.47 -3.04
CA LEU A 60 4.42 -6.23 -3.80
C LEU A 60 5.54 -6.18 -4.85
N PHE A 61 6.77 -6.57 -4.48
CA PHE A 61 7.87 -6.68 -5.44
C PHE A 61 7.59 -7.78 -6.48
N GLU A 62 6.96 -8.89 -6.10
CA GLU A 62 6.58 -9.92 -7.06
C GLU A 62 5.56 -9.44 -8.10
N ILE A 63 4.64 -8.55 -7.70
CA ILE A 63 3.61 -7.96 -8.56
C ILE A 63 4.22 -6.92 -9.51
N PHE A 64 4.98 -5.96 -8.96
CA PHE A 64 5.46 -4.80 -9.72
C PHE A 64 6.82 -5.00 -10.38
N LYS A 65 7.64 -5.93 -9.87
CA LYS A 65 9.02 -6.22 -10.33
C LYS A 65 9.94 -4.99 -10.33
N GLU A 66 9.65 -4.00 -9.49
CA GLU A 66 10.38 -2.75 -9.37
C GLU A 66 10.58 -2.38 -7.89
N GLU A 67 11.77 -1.89 -7.53
CA GLU A 67 12.05 -1.41 -6.17
C GLU A 67 11.55 0.01 -5.93
N LYS A 68 11.33 0.80 -6.97
CA LYS A 68 10.89 2.19 -6.84
C LYS A 68 9.67 2.43 -7.71
N LEU A 69 8.56 2.82 -7.11
CA LEU A 69 7.35 3.18 -7.83
C LEU A 69 7.00 4.63 -7.58
N LEU A 70 6.56 5.33 -8.64
CA LEU A 70 5.97 6.65 -8.52
C LEU A 70 4.45 6.49 -8.33
N THR A 71 3.91 7.03 -7.23
CA THR A 71 2.52 6.86 -6.78
C THR A 71 1.89 8.20 -6.45
N ASN A 72 0.56 8.24 -6.29
CA ASN A 72 -0.17 9.40 -5.76
C ASN A 72 -0.32 9.30 -4.23
N SER A 73 -0.75 10.37 -3.57
CA SER A 73 -0.86 10.41 -2.12
C SER A 73 -1.99 11.34 -1.65
N PHE A 74 -2.92 10.81 -0.86
CA PHE A 74 -4.11 11.52 -0.35
C PHE A 74 -4.41 11.12 1.11
N HIS A 75 -3.44 11.29 2.00
CA HIS A 75 -3.59 10.95 3.40
C HIS A 75 -2.85 11.93 4.32
N HIS A 76 -3.44 12.19 5.49
CA HIS A 76 -2.77 12.87 6.61
C HIS A 76 -2.51 11.90 7.78
N GLN A 77 -3.06 10.69 7.75
CA GLN A 77 -2.81 9.63 8.72
C GLN A 77 -1.88 8.58 8.10
N ALA A 78 -1.10 7.89 8.93
CA ALA A 78 -0.23 6.82 8.47
C ALA A 78 -0.02 5.77 9.57
N VAL A 79 0.48 4.59 9.20
CA VAL A 79 0.86 3.56 10.17
C VAL A 79 2.02 4.05 11.04
N LYS A 80 1.85 3.95 12.36
CA LYS A 80 2.88 4.27 13.35
C LYS A 80 3.58 3.01 13.82
N GLU A 81 2.85 2.13 14.50
CA GLU A 81 3.32 0.81 14.89
C GLU A 81 2.59 -0.25 14.08
N VAL A 82 3.35 -1.19 13.55
CA VAL A 82 2.84 -2.24 12.67
C VAL A 82 2.24 -3.36 13.52
N GLY A 83 1.03 -3.79 13.16
CA GLY A 83 0.32 -4.86 13.84
C GLY A 83 1.04 -6.21 13.75
N LYS A 84 0.69 -7.13 14.65
CA LYS A 84 1.32 -8.45 14.75
C LYS A 84 1.12 -9.26 13.48
N GLY A 85 2.19 -9.91 12.99
CA GLY A 85 2.15 -10.76 11.79
C GLY A 85 2.23 -9.99 10.47
N LEU A 86 2.16 -8.66 10.51
CA LEU A 86 2.36 -7.79 9.36
C LEU A 86 3.84 -7.40 9.23
N ALA A 87 4.31 -7.25 8.01
CA ALA A 87 5.63 -6.76 7.67
C ALA A 87 5.50 -5.49 6.83
N VAL A 88 6.35 -4.50 7.08
CA VAL A 88 6.48 -3.34 6.19
C VAL A 88 7.14 -3.78 4.90
N THR A 89 6.55 -3.41 3.77
CA THR A 89 7.03 -3.80 2.44
C THR A 89 7.20 -2.62 1.50
N ALA A 90 6.77 -1.41 1.88
CA ALA A 90 7.17 -0.20 1.19
C ALA A 90 7.22 1.02 2.12
N ARG A 91 8.13 1.95 1.81
CA ARG A 91 8.25 3.25 2.48
C ARG A 91 8.57 4.36 1.50
N THR A 92 8.15 5.59 1.80
CA THR A 92 8.71 6.79 1.18
C THR A 92 10.08 7.15 1.76
N SER A 93 10.77 8.10 1.12
CA SER A 93 12.12 8.53 1.50
C SER A 93 12.23 9.18 2.88
N ASP A 94 11.13 9.71 3.41
CA ASP A 94 11.02 10.25 4.77
C ASP A 94 10.67 9.17 5.82
N GLY A 95 10.52 7.91 5.39
CA GLY A 95 10.31 6.76 6.27
C GLY A 95 8.86 6.42 6.55
N ILE A 96 7.89 7.17 6.01
CA ILE A 96 6.46 6.85 6.14
C ILE A 96 6.17 5.48 5.51
N ILE A 97 5.40 4.66 6.23
CA ILE A 97 5.01 3.32 5.79
C ILE A 97 3.94 3.46 4.71
N GLU A 98 4.24 2.90 3.54
CA GLU A 98 3.38 2.98 2.36
C GLU A 98 2.78 1.63 1.98
N ALA A 99 3.37 0.52 2.44
CA ALA A 99 2.76 -0.79 2.30
C ALA A 99 3.10 -1.71 3.47
N ILE A 100 2.13 -2.54 3.83
CA ILE A 100 2.29 -3.67 4.75
C ILE A 100 1.66 -4.94 4.16
N GLU A 101 2.22 -6.08 4.51
CA GLU A 101 1.75 -7.40 4.07
C GLU A 101 1.74 -8.39 5.22
N HIS A 102 0.82 -9.36 5.17
CA HIS A 102 0.89 -10.52 6.06
C HIS A 102 1.70 -11.63 5.39
N ARG A 103 2.83 -12.01 5.98
CA ARG A 103 3.78 -12.97 5.37
C ARG A 103 3.17 -14.36 5.18
N ASP A 104 2.41 -14.82 6.17
CA ASP A 104 1.88 -16.18 6.22
C ASP A 104 0.44 -16.29 5.67
N TYR A 105 -0.10 -15.22 5.09
CA TYR A 105 -1.44 -15.25 4.49
C TYR A 105 -1.33 -15.29 2.96
N PRO A 106 -2.19 -16.05 2.25
CA PRO A 106 -2.06 -16.23 0.80
C PRO A 106 -1.94 -14.91 0.03
N PHE A 107 -2.85 -13.97 0.31
CA PHE A 107 -2.79 -12.61 -0.24
C PHE A 107 -3.45 -11.65 0.74
N LEU A 108 -2.62 -10.90 1.47
CA LEU A 108 -3.02 -9.73 2.23
C LEU A 108 -1.95 -8.68 1.99
N ILE A 109 -2.30 -7.74 1.13
CA ILE A 109 -1.48 -6.58 0.81
C ILE A 109 -2.29 -5.35 1.17
N ALA A 110 -1.69 -4.41 1.88
CA ALA A 110 -2.33 -3.13 2.13
C ALA A 110 -1.35 -2.00 1.81
N ILE A 111 -1.83 -1.01 1.08
CA ILE A 111 -1.05 0.09 0.54
C ILE A 111 -1.69 1.43 0.89
N GLN A 112 -0.87 2.47 0.98
CA GLN A 112 -1.31 3.79 1.42
C GLN A 112 -1.71 4.71 0.25
N TRP A 113 -1.13 4.52 -0.94
CA TRP A 113 -1.52 5.21 -2.16
C TRP A 113 -2.80 4.66 -2.81
N HIS A 114 -3.27 5.32 -3.87
CA HIS A 114 -4.54 5.05 -4.55
C HIS A 114 -4.33 4.57 -6.01
N PRO A 115 -4.00 3.28 -6.24
CA PRO A 115 -3.82 2.75 -7.60
C PRO A 115 -5.11 2.79 -8.43
N GLU A 116 -6.29 2.76 -7.79
CA GLU A 116 -7.59 2.91 -8.44
C GLU A 116 -7.75 4.29 -9.09
N MET A 117 -7.07 5.31 -8.57
CA MET A 117 -7.08 6.65 -9.17
C MET A 117 -6.05 6.79 -10.31
N LEU A 118 -5.07 5.89 -10.39
CA LEU A 118 -4.02 5.87 -11.40
C LEU A 118 -4.28 4.87 -12.54
N HIS A 119 -5.35 4.07 -12.45
CA HIS A 119 -5.59 2.91 -13.30
C HIS A 119 -5.63 3.22 -14.82
N LYS A 120 -6.02 4.44 -15.20
CA LYS A 120 -6.04 4.91 -16.61
C LYS A 120 -4.73 5.54 -17.06
N SER A 121 -4.02 6.23 -16.17
CA SER A 121 -2.84 7.02 -16.50
C SER A 121 -1.53 6.25 -16.32
N VAL A 122 -1.52 5.24 -15.46
CA VAL A 122 -0.33 4.46 -15.10
C VAL A 122 -0.67 2.97 -15.18
N ALA A 123 -0.48 2.37 -16.36
CA ALA A 123 -0.88 0.99 -16.65
C ALA A 123 -0.40 -0.04 -15.61
N LYS A 124 0.82 0.14 -15.06
CA LYS A 124 1.36 -0.77 -14.03
C LYS A 124 0.54 -0.79 -12.73
N MET A 125 -0.22 0.26 -12.42
CA MET A 125 -1.09 0.27 -11.24
C MET A 125 -2.23 -0.75 -11.33
N ASN A 126 -2.52 -1.27 -12.53
CA ASN A 126 -3.48 -2.35 -12.71
C ASN A 126 -2.96 -3.71 -12.24
N LEU A 127 -1.63 -3.90 -12.12
CA LEU A 127 -1.03 -5.18 -11.76
C LEU A 127 -1.47 -5.68 -10.38
N ILE A 128 -1.66 -4.78 -9.40
CA ILE A 128 -2.12 -5.16 -8.05
C ILE A 128 -3.56 -5.66 -8.06
N PHE A 129 -4.43 -5.08 -8.89
CA PHE A 129 -5.79 -5.56 -9.07
C PHE A 129 -5.82 -6.89 -9.82
N SER A 130 -5.00 -7.06 -10.87
CA SER A 130 -4.86 -8.34 -11.55
C SER A 130 -4.39 -9.44 -10.60
N ALA A 131 -3.42 -9.14 -9.71
CA ALA A 131 -2.94 -10.09 -8.72
C ALA A 131 -4.04 -10.48 -7.71
N LEU A 132 -4.86 -9.52 -7.27
CA LEU A 132 -6.01 -9.80 -6.42
C LEU A 132 -7.03 -10.71 -7.12
N ILE A 133 -7.41 -10.39 -8.36
CA ILE A 133 -8.40 -11.13 -9.16
C ILE A 133 -7.93 -12.57 -9.41
N VAL A 134 -6.68 -12.74 -9.85
CA VAL A 134 -6.10 -14.07 -10.08
C VAL A 134 -6.09 -14.88 -8.80
N THR A 135 -5.70 -14.27 -7.66
CA THR A 135 -5.71 -14.96 -6.37
C THR A 135 -7.12 -15.35 -5.91
N ALA A 136 -8.13 -14.56 -6.28
CA ALA A 136 -9.53 -14.86 -5.99
C ALA A 136 -10.12 -15.97 -6.89
N GLY A 137 -9.32 -16.57 -7.78
CA GLY A 137 -9.76 -17.60 -8.73
C GLY A 137 -10.27 -17.04 -10.06
N GLY A 138 -10.10 -15.73 -10.30
CA GLY A 138 -10.38 -15.12 -11.60
C GLY A 138 -9.34 -15.49 -12.66
N LYS A 139 -9.74 -15.46 -13.94
CA LYS A 139 -8.79 -15.59 -15.05
C LYS A 139 -8.10 -14.25 -15.30
N LYS A 140 -6.83 -14.29 -15.69
CA LYS A 140 -6.11 -13.11 -16.16
C LYS A 140 -6.59 -12.82 -17.59
N ASP A 141 -7.04 -11.61 -17.87
CA ASP A 141 -7.35 -11.21 -19.25
C ASP A 141 -6.04 -11.29 -20.06
N GLU A 142 -6.08 -12.06 -21.15
CA GLU A 142 -4.97 -12.28 -22.10
C GLU A 142 -4.66 -11.04 -22.93
#